data_AF-X0S3T7-F1
#
_entry.id   AF-X0S3T7-F1
#
_cell.length_a   1.000
_cell.length_b   1.000
_cell.length_c   1.000
_cell.angle_alpha   90.00
_cell.angle_beta   90.00
_cell.angle_gamma   90.00
#
_symmetry.space_group_name_H-M   'P 1'
#
loop_
_entity.id
_entity.type
_entity.pdbx_description
1 polymer ?
#
loop_
_entity_poly.entity_id
_entity_poly.type
_entity_poly.pdbx_seq_one_letter_code
_entity_poly.pdbx_strand_id
1 'polypeptide(L)'
;AALAPGRTPGYEDEALPPRWAVLGSLGGFAAIIAWLHVTGMSILPAIAYFGMLIAFGLVYSRIRAETGVPTMWAYPFDQARHTMYYALGGRGLTPRGDLGNLLGVSGYAWLGRGYFMSLMGYQLENEKLAEEGDLSRRGMPALIVGAFLVGMLAGYFFNLRSYYAFGANVLHGGTTRGGYNVQAATREWSQAIAAVQTPGPPNWSRIGGCVGGALFTLLLVMMRFSFLRSPFHPLGYAMSLNYGYCLWGPFLAVWVVKSIIHRLGGARAFRRGMPFFLGLAFGDLFIGGLTWIAMAIFGPEVFSGYMVQFG
;
A
#
# COMPACT_ATOMS: atom_id res chain seq x y z
N ALA A 1 -4.24 -36.64 5.95
CA ALA A 1 -3.17 -36.27 5.01
C ALA A 1 -1.99 -35.79 5.84
N ALA A 2 -0.96 -36.63 5.97
CA ALA A 2 0.28 -36.25 6.63
C ALA A 2 0.92 -35.12 5.82
N LEU A 3 1.28 -34.02 6.49
CA LEU A 3 2.09 -32.96 5.89
C LEU A 3 3.41 -33.60 5.48
N ALA A 4 3.65 -33.71 4.17
CA ALA A 4 4.95 -34.10 3.64
C ALA A 4 6.02 -33.19 4.25
N PRO A 5 7.22 -33.71 4.58
CA PRO A 5 8.30 -32.87 5.06
C PRO A 5 8.56 -31.80 4.00
N GLY A 6 8.35 -30.53 4.37
CA GLY A 6 8.54 -29.40 3.49
C GLY A 6 9.94 -29.47 2.88
N ARG A 7 10.00 -29.55 1.56
CA ARG A 7 11.24 -29.49 0.80
C ARG A 7 11.88 -28.15 1.15
N THR A 8 12.97 -28.13 1.91
CA THR A 8 13.76 -26.91 2.11
C THR A 8 14.25 -26.49 0.73
N PRO A 9 13.76 -25.37 0.17
CA PRO A 9 14.11 -24.97 -1.19
C PRO A 9 15.63 -24.82 -1.26
N GLY A 10 16.25 -25.49 -2.23
CA GLY A 10 17.65 -25.23 -2.51
C GLY A 10 17.79 -23.81 -3.07
N TYR A 11 18.98 -23.23 -2.97
CA TYR A 11 19.34 -21.94 -3.59
C TYR A 11 18.95 -21.85 -5.08
N GLU A 12 18.83 -23.01 -5.73
CA GLU A 12 18.44 -23.14 -7.13
C GLU A 12 16.96 -22.86 -7.42
N ASP A 13 16.07 -23.01 -6.44
CA ASP A 13 14.62 -22.86 -6.60
C ASP A 13 14.10 -21.45 -6.28
N GLU A 14 15.00 -20.52 -5.88
CA GLU A 14 14.64 -19.13 -5.63
C GLU A 14 14.34 -18.36 -6.93
N ALA A 15 13.40 -17.40 -6.87
CA ALA A 15 13.03 -16.58 -8.02
C ALA A 15 14.19 -15.75 -8.56
N LEU A 16 15.00 -15.19 -7.66
CA LEU A 16 16.23 -14.46 -7.95
C LEU A 16 17.29 -14.90 -6.95
N PRO A 17 18.54 -15.17 -7.40
CA PRO A 17 19.63 -15.37 -6.47
C PRO A 17 19.77 -14.15 -5.53
N PRO A 18 20.00 -14.34 -4.21
CA PRO A 18 20.01 -13.27 -3.21
C PRO A 18 20.94 -12.11 -3.55
N ARG A 19 22.11 -12.42 -4.16
CA ARG A 19 23.06 -11.41 -4.65
C ARG A 19 22.42 -10.43 -5.64
N TRP A 20 21.60 -10.93 -6.57
CA TRP A 20 20.93 -10.12 -7.58
C TRP A 20 19.72 -9.39 -7.00
N ALA A 21 19.02 -10.01 -6.04
CA ALA A 21 17.95 -9.32 -5.31
C ALA A 21 18.50 -8.11 -4.53
N VAL A 22 19.63 -8.27 -3.83
CA VAL A 22 20.27 -7.18 -3.09
C VAL A 22 20.82 -6.11 -4.03
N LEU A 23 21.58 -6.50 -5.06
CA LEU A 23 22.14 -5.56 -6.03
C LEU A 23 21.06 -4.81 -6.81
N GLY A 24 19.98 -5.50 -7.21
CA GLY A 24 18.83 -4.90 -7.87
C GLY A 24 18.09 -3.93 -6.95
N SER A 25 17.90 -4.28 -5.67
CA SER A 25 17.25 -3.39 -4.69
C SER A 25 18.09 -2.14 -4.42
N LEU A 26 19.40 -2.30 -4.18
CA LEU A 26 20.31 -1.18 -3.94
C LEU A 26 20.50 -0.32 -5.19
N GLY A 27 20.62 -0.96 -6.36
CA GLY A 27 20.74 -0.27 -7.65
C GLY A 27 19.48 0.51 -8.00
N GLY A 28 18.30 -0.07 -7.79
CA GLY A 28 17.01 0.62 -7.96
C GLY A 28 16.84 1.79 -7.00
N PHE A 29 17.24 1.62 -5.73
CA PHE A 29 17.26 2.72 -4.75
C PHE A 29 18.23 3.83 -5.17
N ALA A 30 19.47 3.50 -5.56
CA ALA A 30 20.42 4.49 -6.02
C ALA A 30 19.93 5.22 -7.28
N ALA A 31 19.31 4.50 -8.23
CA ALA A 31 18.78 5.06 -9.46
C ALA A 31 17.64 6.05 -9.20
N ILE A 32 16.70 5.72 -8.29
CA ILE A 32 15.61 6.65 -7.98
C ILE A 32 16.11 7.87 -7.20
N ILE A 33 17.10 7.72 -6.31
CA ILE A 33 17.71 8.87 -5.63
C ILE A 33 18.45 9.77 -6.63
N ALA A 34 19.20 9.18 -7.58
CA ALA A 34 19.85 9.92 -8.65
C ALA A 34 18.82 10.65 -9.53
N TRP A 35 17.72 9.99 -9.88
CA TRP A 35 16.62 10.59 -10.63
C TRP A 35 16.00 11.78 -9.90
N LEU A 36 15.66 11.61 -8.60
CA LEU A 36 15.14 12.70 -7.78
C LEU A 36 16.11 13.87 -7.70
N HIS A 37 17.41 13.57 -7.60
CA HIS A 37 18.44 14.60 -7.57
C HIS A 37 18.55 15.39 -8.88
N VAL A 38 18.52 14.70 -10.03
CA VAL A 38 18.49 15.32 -11.35
C VAL A 38 17.24 16.19 -11.54
N THR A 39 16.11 15.82 -10.94
CA THR A 39 14.89 16.65 -10.94
C THR A 39 14.93 17.84 -9.97
N GLY A 40 16.04 18.08 -9.29
CA GLY A 40 16.27 19.23 -8.40
C GLY A 40 16.12 18.96 -6.91
N MET A 41 15.80 17.72 -6.50
CA MET A 41 15.71 17.38 -5.08
C MET A 41 17.10 17.25 -4.45
N SER A 42 17.28 17.75 -3.24
CA SER A 42 18.50 17.48 -2.46
C SER A 42 18.57 16.00 -2.09
N ILE A 43 19.77 15.42 -2.12
CA ILE A 43 19.99 13.98 -1.90
C ILE A 43 19.45 13.51 -0.54
N LEU A 44 19.69 14.26 0.54
CA LEU A 44 19.28 13.84 1.88
C LEU A 44 17.75 13.77 2.05
N PRO A 45 16.97 14.82 1.68
CA PRO A 45 15.52 14.72 1.57
C PRO A 45 15.03 13.57 0.68
N ALA A 46 15.70 13.32 -0.45
CA ALA A 46 15.32 12.24 -1.35
C ALA A 46 15.48 10.86 -0.68
N ILE A 47 16.61 10.63 -0.01
CA ILE A 47 16.87 9.39 0.76
C ILE A 47 15.85 9.24 1.88
N ALA A 48 15.58 10.30 2.63
CA ALA A 48 14.59 10.26 3.71
C ALA A 48 13.19 9.91 3.17
N TYR A 49 12.75 10.61 2.11
CA TYR A 49 11.43 10.42 1.53
C TYR A 49 11.24 9.02 0.95
N PHE A 50 12.13 8.58 0.06
CA PHE A 50 12.02 7.28 -0.59
C PHE A 50 12.35 6.13 0.38
N GLY A 51 13.25 6.35 1.33
CA GLY A 51 13.54 5.41 2.41
C GLY A 51 12.31 5.14 3.29
N MET A 52 11.53 6.18 3.61
CA MET A 52 10.25 6.00 4.31
C MET A 52 9.25 5.19 3.48
N LEU A 53 9.16 5.43 2.17
CA LEU A 53 8.30 4.63 1.28
C LEU A 53 8.74 3.16 1.29
N ILE A 54 10.02 2.83 1.15
CA ILE A 54 10.43 1.41 1.25
C ILE A 54 10.14 0.84 2.63
N ALA A 55 10.44 1.57 3.71
CA ALA A 55 10.22 1.11 5.08
C ALA A 55 8.74 0.81 5.36
N PHE A 56 7.82 1.68 4.92
CA PHE A 56 6.38 1.44 5.04
C PHE A 56 5.95 0.20 4.25
N GLY A 57 6.59 -0.09 3.12
CA GLY A 57 6.22 -1.20 2.24
C GLY A 57 6.70 -2.52 2.81
N LEU A 58 7.89 -2.54 3.42
CA LEU A 58 8.40 -3.66 4.20
C LEU A 58 7.51 -3.97 5.41
N VAL A 59 7.09 -2.93 6.15
CA VAL A 59 6.16 -3.12 7.28
C VAL A 59 4.80 -3.62 6.81
N TYR A 60 4.27 -3.09 5.70
CA TYR A 60 3.03 -3.58 5.10
C TYR A 60 3.14 -5.05 4.67
N SER A 61 4.24 -5.40 4.00
CA SER A 61 4.53 -6.77 3.58
C SER A 61 4.58 -7.72 4.77
N ARG A 62 5.16 -7.29 5.90
CA ARG A 62 5.15 -8.02 7.15
C ARG A 62 3.74 -8.15 7.75
N ILE A 63 2.94 -7.09 7.73
CA ILE A 63 1.53 -7.13 8.17
C ILE A 63 0.77 -8.18 7.35
N ARG A 64 0.90 -8.16 6.02
CA ARG A 64 0.28 -9.14 5.12
C ARG A 64 0.72 -10.56 5.44
N ALA A 65 2.02 -10.79 5.58
CA ALA A 65 2.59 -12.12 5.87
C ALA A 65 2.17 -12.68 7.23
N GLU A 66 2.14 -11.86 8.29
CA GLU A 66 1.82 -12.33 9.65
C GLU A 66 0.32 -12.41 9.94
N THR A 67 -0.47 -11.50 9.38
CA THR A 67 -1.89 -11.34 9.76
C THR A 67 -2.87 -11.77 8.68
N GLY A 68 -2.42 -11.89 7.43
CA GLY A 68 -3.27 -12.25 6.29
C GLY A 68 -4.36 -11.23 5.99
N VAL A 69 -4.16 -9.96 6.39
CA VAL A 69 -5.22 -8.97 6.33
C VAL A 69 -5.59 -8.62 4.88
N PRO A 70 -6.87 -8.78 4.50
CA PRO A 70 -7.33 -8.62 3.12
C PRO A 70 -7.64 -7.15 2.82
N THR A 71 -6.69 -6.25 3.08
CA THR A 71 -6.81 -4.88 2.57
C THR A 71 -5.50 -4.42 1.94
N MET A 72 -5.64 -3.70 0.84
CA MET A 72 -4.50 -3.06 0.19
C MET A 72 -4.03 -1.80 0.93
N TRP A 73 -4.86 -1.24 1.81
CA TRP A 73 -4.65 0.07 2.45
C TRP A 73 -4.12 0.02 3.89
N ALA A 74 -3.67 -1.15 4.38
CA ALA A 74 -3.11 -1.29 5.73
C ALA A 74 -1.68 -0.72 5.88
N TYR A 75 -1.41 0.44 5.27
CA TYR A 75 -0.14 1.16 5.37
C TYR A 75 -0.38 2.67 5.58
N PRO A 76 0.66 3.44 6.01
CA PRO A 76 0.56 4.87 6.29
C PRO A 76 0.35 5.75 5.04
N PHE A 77 -0.89 5.79 4.55
CA PHE A 77 -1.31 6.55 3.39
C PHE A 77 -0.96 8.05 3.50
N ASP A 78 -0.31 8.59 2.47
CA ASP A 78 0.22 9.97 2.40
C ASP A 78 1.25 10.34 3.50
N GLN A 79 1.54 9.46 4.46
CA GLN A 79 2.31 9.85 5.64
C GLN A 79 3.78 10.13 5.33
N ALA A 80 4.38 9.46 4.33
CA ALA A 80 5.76 9.75 3.95
C ALA A 80 5.92 11.21 3.52
N ARG A 81 4.94 11.71 2.75
CA ARG A 81 4.89 13.11 2.33
C ARG A 81 4.58 14.03 3.51
N HIS A 82 3.55 13.73 4.29
CA HIS A 82 3.19 14.53 5.46
C HIS A 82 4.34 14.67 6.45
N THR A 83 5.07 13.58 6.74
CA THR A 83 6.23 13.60 7.63
C THR A 83 7.33 14.53 7.10
N MET A 84 7.57 14.59 5.79
CA MET A 84 8.51 15.58 5.22
C MET A 84 8.04 17.02 5.47
N TYR A 85 6.75 17.31 5.26
CA TYR A 85 6.17 18.62 5.56
C TYR A 85 6.22 18.97 7.04
N TYR A 86 6.01 18.00 7.93
CA TYR A 86 6.05 18.23 9.38
C TYR A 86 7.48 18.45 9.86
N ALA A 87 8.42 17.63 9.41
CA ALA A 87 9.81 17.64 9.85
C ALA A 87 10.60 18.84 9.33
N LEU A 88 10.40 19.20 8.06
CA LEU A 88 11.16 20.28 7.40
C LEU A 88 10.41 21.61 7.40
N GLY A 89 9.07 21.58 7.46
CA GLY A 89 8.24 22.76 7.25
C GLY A 89 8.37 23.31 5.82
N GLY A 90 7.69 24.42 5.55
CA GLY A 90 7.85 25.14 4.28
C GLY A 90 9.29 25.62 4.09
N ARG A 91 9.90 26.18 5.16
CA ARG A 91 11.27 26.72 5.12
C ARG A 91 12.35 25.69 4.81
N GLY A 92 12.23 24.48 5.34
CA GLY A 92 13.18 23.40 5.09
C GLY A 92 12.94 22.69 3.74
N LEU A 93 11.71 22.73 3.23
CA LEU A 93 11.38 22.25 1.88
C LEU A 93 11.71 23.27 0.79
N THR A 94 11.86 24.55 1.12
CA THR A 94 12.30 25.59 0.18
C THR A 94 13.57 26.31 0.63
N PRO A 95 14.67 25.58 0.89
CA PRO A 95 15.87 26.19 1.43
C PRO A 95 16.41 27.25 0.46
N ARG A 96 16.58 28.48 0.95
CA ARG A 96 17.03 29.63 0.14
C ARG A 96 16.15 29.94 -1.08
N GLY A 97 14.87 29.54 -1.04
CA GLY A 97 13.91 29.75 -2.13
C GLY A 97 13.98 28.70 -3.24
N ASP A 98 14.85 27.68 -3.13
CA ASP A 98 14.88 26.55 -4.06
C ASP A 98 13.63 25.68 -3.89
N LEU A 99 12.88 25.47 -4.97
CA LEU A 99 11.65 24.70 -4.95
C LEU A 99 11.86 23.20 -5.16
N GLY A 100 13.08 22.75 -5.48
CA GLY A 100 13.35 21.36 -5.88
C GLY A 100 12.92 20.30 -4.85
N ASN A 101 13.16 20.56 -3.56
CA ASN A 101 12.72 19.65 -2.48
C ASN A 101 11.20 19.59 -2.36
N LEU A 102 10.52 20.74 -2.41
CA LEU A 102 9.07 20.82 -2.38
C LEU A 102 8.45 20.13 -3.59
N LEU A 103 8.94 20.42 -4.80
CA LEU A 103 8.46 19.82 -6.04
C LEU A 103 8.70 18.31 -6.08
N GLY A 104 9.83 17.83 -5.56
CA GLY A 104 10.09 16.40 -5.39
C GLY A 104 9.07 15.74 -4.45
N VAL A 105 8.92 16.25 -3.23
CA VAL A 105 7.99 15.67 -2.24
C VAL A 105 6.53 15.71 -2.72
N SER A 106 6.09 16.82 -3.32
CA SER A 106 4.70 16.97 -3.81
C SER A 106 4.47 16.22 -5.13
N GLY A 107 5.42 16.27 -6.06
CA GLY A 107 5.30 15.64 -7.38
C GLY A 107 5.30 14.11 -7.32
N TYR A 108 6.02 13.53 -6.35
CA TYR A 108 6.06 12.09 -6.13
C TYR A 108 5.11 11.61 -5.02
N ALA A 109 4.26 12.50 -4.48
CA ALA A 109 3.27 12.19 -3.44
C ALA A 109 2.40 10.95 -3.77
N TRP A 110 2.10 10.77 -5.05
CA TRP A 110 1.29 9.66 -5.55
C TRP A 110 1.92 8.27 -5.26
N LEU A 111 3.23 8.16 -5.02
CA LEU A 111 3.87 6.91 -4.64
C LEU A 111 3.47 6.45 -3.23
N GLY A 112 3.35 7.40 -2.30
CA GLY A 112 2.88 7.13 -0.93
C GLY A 112 1.35 7.04 -0.81
N ARG A 113 0.64 7.42 -1.87
CA ARG A 113 -0.81 7.32 -2.00
C ARG A 113 -1.25 6.09 -2.78
N GLY A 114 -0.50 5.71 -3.79
CA GLY A 114 -0.86 4.68 -4.75
C GLY A 114 -0.42 3.29 -4.32
N TYR A 115 -0.51 2.37 -5.25
CA TYR A 115 -0.33 0.94 -5.01
C TYR A 115 1.12 0.50 -4.85
N PHE A 116 2.10 1.39 -5.04
CA PHE A 116 3.52 1.04 -4.97
C PHE A 116 3.88 0.25 -3.69
N MET A 117 3.33 0.71 -2.57
CA MET A 117 3.49 0.16 -1.24
C MET A 117 2.88 -1.24 -1.09
N SER A 118 1.66 -1.41 -1.60
CA SER A 118 0.91 -2.66 -1.48
C SER A 118 1.42 -3.74 -2.43
N LEU A 119 1.97 -3.34 -3.59
CA LEU A 119 2.59 -4.25 -4.56
C LEU A 119 3.73 -5.09 -3.95
N MET A 120 4.46 -4.56 -2.96
CA MET A 120 5.50 -5.32 -2.25
C MET A 120 4.92 -6.54 -1.51
N GLY A 121 3.73 -6.40 -0.94
CA GLY A 121 3.02 -7.50 -0.28
C GLY A 121 2.59 -8.60 -1.27
N TYR A 122 2.14 -8.21 -2.47
CA TYR A 122 1.79 -9.17 -3.51
C TYR A 122 2.98 -9.99 -3.98
N GLN A 123 4.20 -9.44 -3.97
CA GLN A 123 5.38 -10.23 -4.32
C GLN A 123 5.63 -11.37 -3.32
N LEU A 124 5.48 -11.12 -2.01
CA LEU A 124 5.60 -12.17 -1.00
C LEU A 124 4.53 -13.26 -1.16
N GLU A 125 3.30 -12.86 -1.48
CA GLU A 125 2.20 -13.78 -1.70
C GLU A 125 2.39 -14.61 -2.97
N ASN A 126 2.88 -14.01 -4.05
CA ASN A 126 3.22 -14.71 -5.28
C ASN A 126 4.31 -15.76 -5.04
N GLU A 127 5.36 -15.42 -4.30
CA GLU A 127 6.40 -16.39 -3.90
C GLU A 127 5.82 -17.54 -3.08
N LYS A 128 4.90 -17.24 -2.15
CA LYS A 128 4.27 -18.27 -1.31
C LYS A 128 3.33 -19.17 -2.11
N LEU A 129 2.54 -18.60 -3.01
CA LEU A 129 1.67 -19.34 -3.92
C LEU A 129 2.48 -20.21 -4.88
N ALA A 130 3.62 -19.71 -5.36
CA ALA A 130 4.54 -20.49 -6.17
C ALA A 130 5.11 -21.70 -5.42
N GLU A 131 5.44 -21.51 -4.15
CA GLU A 131 5.89 -22.59 -3.27
C GLU A 131 4.79 -23.64 -3.05
N GLU A 132 3.58 -23.22 -2.72
CA GLU A 132 2.45 -24.13 -2.46
C GLU A 132 1.97 -24.85 -3.72
N GLY A 133 2.10 -24.20 -4.89
CA GLY A 133 1.71 -24.74 -6.18
C GLY A 133 2.80 -25.53 -6.92
N ASP A 134 3.98 -25.72 -6.34
CA ASP A 134 5.16 -26.33 -6.98
C ASP A 134 5.50 -25.69 -8.35
N LEU A 135 5.35 -24.37 -8.44
CA LEU A 135 5.59 -23.59 -9.65
C LEU A 135 7.04 -23.12 -9.72
N SER A 136 7.62 -23.16 -10.93
CA SER A 136 8.96 -22.61 -11.17
C SER A 136 9.00 -21.10 -10.96
N ARG A 137 9.91 -20.65 -10.10
CA ARG A 137 10.03 -19.23 -9.70
C ARG A 137 11.00 -18.43 -10.56
N ARG A 138 11.93 -19.10 -11.25
CA ARG A 138 13.01 -18.48 -12.04
C ARG A 138 12.52 -17.53 -13.13
N GLY A 139 11.34 -17.79 -13.71
CA GLY A 139 10.73 -16.95 -14.73
C GLY A 139 9.83 -15.84 -14.19
N MET A 140 9.44 -15.90 -12.91
CA MET A 140 8.45 -14.97 -12.34
C MET A 140 8.91 -13.51 -12.39
N PRO A 141 10.15 -13.14 -12.02
CA PRO A 141 10.59 -11.76 -12.08
C PRO A 141 10.50 -11.18 -13.50
N ALA A 142 10.93 -11.94 -14.51
CA ALA A 142 10.88 -11.52 -15.91
C ALA A 142 9.43 -11.35 -16.39
N LEU A 143 8.54 -12.27 -16.02
CA LEU A 143 7.11 -12.18 -16.33
C LEU A 143 6.45 -10.97 -15.63
N ILE A 144 6.77 -10.73 -14.36
CA ILE A 144 6.25 -9.58 -13.60
C ILE A 144 6.72 -8.27 -14.23
N VAL A 145 7.99 -8.16 -14.59
CA VAL A 145 8.53 -6.97 -15.28
C VAL A 145 7.88 -6.79 -16.65
N GLY A 146 7.74 -7.87 -17.43
CA GLY A 146 7.06 -7.83 -18.73
C GLY A 146 5.59 -7.40 -18.62
N ALA A 147 4.85 -7.99 -17.68
CA ALA A 147 3.46 -7.63 -17.40
C ALA A 147 3.33 -6.19 -16.91
N PHE A 148 4.25 -5.72 -16.06
CA PHE A 148 4.32 -4.33 -15.64
C PHE A 148 4.53 -3.39 -16.83
N LEU A 149 5.49 -3.68 -17.72
CA LEU A 149 5.76 -2.84 -18.89
C LEU A 149 4.57 -2.80 -19.86
N VAL A 150 3.97 -3.95 -20.17
CA VAL A 150 2.78 -4.03 -21.03
C VAL A 150 1.60 -3.30 -20.40
N GLY A 151 1.34 -3.53 -19.12
CA GLY A 151 0.28 -2.87 -18.36
C GLY A 151 0.48 -1.37 -18.25
N MET A 152 1.73 -0.91 -18.07
CA MET A 152 2.09 0.50 -18.05
C MET A 152 1.85 1.16 -19.40
N LEU A 153 2.30 0.55 -20.50
CA LEU A 153 2.11 1.08 -21.86
C LEU A 153 0.64 1.12 -22.25
N ALA A 154 -0.10 0.05 -21.98
CA ALA A 154 -1.55 -0.01 -22.20
C ALA A 154 -2.26 1.04 -21.32
N GLY A 155 -1.88 1.13 -20.04
CA GLY A 155 -2.40 2.12 -19.10
C GLY A 155 -2.21 3.54 -19.59
N TYR A 156 -1.00 3.91 -20.05
CA TYR A 156 -0.75 5.21 -20.65
C TYR A 156 -1.58 5.43 -21.91
N PHE A 157 -1.59 4.48 -22.84
CA PHE A 157 -2.35 4.61 -24.08
C PHE A 157 -3.84 4.86 -23.82
N PHE A 158 -4.48 4.02 -23.01
CA PHE A 158 -5.92 4.11 -22.75
C PHE A 158 -6.29 5.31 -21.88
N ASN A 159 -5.53 5.60 -20.81
CA ASN A 159 -5.84 6.76 -19.96
C ASN A 159 -5.64 8.06 -20.73
N LEU A 160 -4.51 8.23 -21.42
CA LEU A 160 -4.19 9.47 -22.09
C LEU A 160 -5.16 9.73 -23.25
N ARG A 161 -5.45 8.71 -24.07
CA ARG A 161 -6.48 8.80 -25.12
C ARG A 161 -7.85 9.17 -24.54
N SER A 162 -8.26 8.54 -23.44
CA SER A 162 -9.55 8.84 -22.81
C SER A 162 -9.58 10.27 -22.25
N TYR A 163 -8.51 10.73 -21.60
CA TYR A 163 -8.43 12.08 -21.08
C TYR A 163 -8.47 13.14 -22.18
N TYR A 164 -7.83 12.91 -23.32
CA TYR A 164 -7.91 13.82 -24.46
C TYR A 164 -9.27 13.78 -25.16
N ALA A 165 -9.93 12.63 -25.22
CA ALA A 165 -11.23 12.48 -25.88
C ALA A 165 -12.39 13.04 -25.05
N PHE A 166 -12.41 12.79 -23.74
CA PHE A 166 -13.56 13.07 -22.87
C PHE A 166 -13.27 14.07 -21.74
N GLY A 167 -11.99 14.40 -21.50
CA GLY A 167 -11.57 15.27 -20.40
C GLY A 167 -11.47 14.53 -19.06
N ALA A 168 -10.33 14.66 -18.39
CA ALA A 168 -10.06 13.99 -17.12
C ALA A 168 -11.02 14.42 -15.98
N ASN A 169 -11.53 15.65 -16.01
CA ASN A 169 -12.49 16.15 -15.01
C ASN A 169 -13.84 15.43 -15.08
N VAL A 170 -14.29 15.12 -16.30
CA VAL A 170 -15.58 14.45 -16.54
C VAL A 170 -15.46 12.96 -16.24
N LEU A 171 -14.40 12.31 -16.72
CA LEU A 171 -14.20 10.86 -16.60
C LEU A 171 -14.09 10.34 -15.15
N HIS A 172 -13.62 11.15 -14.22
CA HIS A 172 -13.51 10.72 -12.81
C HIS A 172 -14.80 10.93 -11.99
N GLY A 173 -15.94 11.20 -12.64
CA GLY A 173 -17.25 11.27 -11.98
C GLY A 173 -17.47 12.54 -11.16
N GLY A 174 -16.69 13.60 -11.38
CA GLY A 174 -16.86 14.88 -10.68
C GLY A 174 -17.30 15.97 -11.63
N THR A 175 -18.61 16.18 -11.74
CA THR A 175 -19.30 17.28 -12.47
C THR A 175 -18.37 18.35 -13.07
N THR A 176 -18.18 19.48 -12.40
CA THR A 176 -17.34 20.61 -12.85
C THR A 176 -16.03 20.73 -12.08
N ARG A 177 -15.87 19.99 -10.97
CA ARG A 177 -14.72 20.08 -10.04
C ARG A 177 -13.76 18.89 -10.13
N GLY A 178 -14.06 17.91 -10.99
CA GLY A 178 -13.28 16.69 -11.11
C GLY A 178 -13.51 15.71 -9.96
N GLY A 179 -13.28 14.43 -10.24
CA GLY A 179 -13.44 13.36 -9.27
C GLY A 179 -12.33 13.30 -8.22
N TYR A 180 -12.28 12.18 -7.49
CA TYR A 180 -11.35 11.99 -6.38
C TYR A 180 -9.89 12.28 -6.76
N ASN A 181 -9.39 11.75 -7.88
CA ASN A 181 -8.01 11.96 -8.33
C ASN A 181 -7.67 13.42 -8.63
N VAL A 182 -8.62 14.17 -9.22
CA VAL A 182 -8.45 15.60 -9.52
C VAL A 182 -8.43 16.42 -8.24
N GLN A 183 -9.32 16.11 -7.28
CA GLN A 183 -9.35 16.77 -5.98
C GLN A 183 -8.09 16.47 -5.17
N ALA A 184 -7.61 15.23 -5.23
CA ALA A 184 -6.34 14.79 -4.68
C ALA A 184 -5.17 15.61 -5.23
N ALA A 185 -5.04 15.73 -6.55
CA ALA A 185 -3.99 16.52 -7.19
C ALA A 185 -4.10 18.01 -6.83
N THR A 186 -5.31 18.58 -6.90
CA THR A 186 -5.58 19.97 -6.52
C THR A 186 -5.16 20.24 -5.07
N ARG A 187 -5.49 19.34 -4.15
CA ARG A 187 -5.11 19.45 -2.72
C ARG A 187 -3.60 19.45 -2.55
N GLU A 188 -2.90 18.55 -3.22
CA GLU A 188 -1.44 18.46 -3.13
C GLU A 188 -0.77 19.75 -3.64
N TRP A 189 -1.17 20.24 -4.82
CA TRP A 189 -0.60 21.46 -5.37
C TRP A 189 -1.00 22.72 -4.61
N SER A 190 -2.22 22.78 -4.07
CA SER A 190 -2.62 23.89 -3.19
C SER A 190 -1.77 23.94 -1.92
N GLN A 191 -1.42 22.79 -1.34
CA GLN A 191 -0.52 22.72 -0.19
C GLN A 191 0.92 23.11 -0.55
N ALA A 192 1.40 22.74 -1.74
CA ALA A 192 2.70 23.17 -2.24
C ALA A 192 2.74 24.70 -2.43
N ILE A 193 1.74 25.28 -3.07
CA ILE A 193 1.61 26.74 -3.25
C ILE A 193 1.61 27.45 -1.89
N ALA A 194 0.83 26.95 -0.92
CA ALA A 194 0.80 27.52 0.43
C ALA A 194 2.18 27.47 1.12
N ALA A 195 2.94 26.39 0.92
CA ALA A 195 4.29 26.25 1.47
C ALA A 195 5.31 27.22 0.85
N VAL A 196 5.09 27.68 -0.38
CA VAL A 196 5.88 28.73 -1.04
C VAL A 196 5.47 30.12 -0.57
N GLN A 197 4.17 30.40 -0.54
CA GLN A 197 3.65 31.73 -0.21
C GLN A 197 3.85 32.07 1.27
N THR A 198 3.69 31.08 2.15
CA THR A 198 3.80 31.27 3.59
C THR A 198 4.68 30.17 4.20
N PRO A 199 6.02 30.21 4.01
CA PRO A 199 6.92 29.16 4.48
C PRO A 199 6.94 29.08 6.02
N GLY A 200 6.23 28.10 6.55
CA GLY A 200 6.17 27.82 7.99
C GLY A 200 7.39 27.04 8.52
N PRO A 201 7.65 27.11 9.84
CA PRO A 201 8.63 26.25 10.50
C PRO A 201 8.16 24.79 10.58
N PRO A 202 9.03 23.85 11.00
CA PRO A 202 8.64 22.49 11.34
C PRO A 202 7.50 22.44 12.36
N ASN A 203 6.60 21.47 12.21
CA ASN A 203 5.49 21.27 13.12
C ASN A 203 5.89 20.30 14.24
N TRP A 204 6.44 20.85 15.32
CA TRP A 204 6.93 20.09 16.47
C TRP A 204 5.87 19.22 17.15
N SER A 205 4.61 19.65 17.19
CA SER A 205 3.53 18.84 17.79
C SER A 205 3.28 17.57 16.98
N ARG A 206 3.28 17.66 15.64
CA ARG A 206 3.12 16.49 14.77
C ARG A 206 4.33 15.57 14.80
N ILE A 207 5.54 16.14 14.81
CA ILE A 207 6.77 15.37 15.00
C ILE A 207 6.74 14.64 16.35
N GLY A 208 6.33 15.31 17.43
CA GLY A 208 6.16 14.72 18.76
C GLY A 208 5.17 13.56 18.75
N GLY A 209 4.08 13.68 17.99
CA GLY A 209 3.14 12.57 17.75
C GLY A 209 3.80 11.37 17.04
N CYS A 210 4.60 11.61 16.00
CA CYS A 210 5.35 10.55 15.32
C CYS A 210 6.33 9.85 16.26
N VAL A 211 7.09 10.61 17.04
CA VAL A 211 8.04 10.08 18.03
C VAL A 211 7.30 9.31 19.13
N GLY A 212 6.19 9.84 19.64
CA GLY A 212 5.36 9.16 20.64
C GLY A 212 4.80 7.83 20.12
N GLY A 213 4.31 7.80 18.87
CA GLY A 213 3.85 6.58 18.22
C GLY A 213 4.97 5.54 18.03
N ALA A 214 6.18 5.99 17.68
CA ALA A 214 7.35 5.12 17.57
C ALA A 214 7.75 4.53 18.93
N LEU A 215 7.82 5.36 19.99
CA LEU A 215 8.11 4.92 21.35
C LEU A 215 7.05 3.96 21.88
N PHE A 216 5.77 4.24 21.63
CA PHE A 216 4.68 3.35 22.02
C PHE A 216 4.75 2.00 21.28
N THR A 217 5.08 2.03 19.99
CA THR A 217 5.29 0.79 19.21
C THR A 217 6.47 -0.01 19.76
N LEU A 218 7.58 0.66 20.11
CA LEU A 218 8.73 0.01 20.73
C LEU A 218 8.36 -0.62 22.07
N LEU A 219 7.59 0.09 22.90
CA LEU A 219 7.06 -0.45 24.16
C LEU A 219 6.24 -1.72 23.90
N LEU A 220 5.34 -1.74 22.92
CA LEU A 220 4.56 -2.93 22.56
C LEU A 220 5.44 -4.10 22.11
N VAL A 221 6.49 -3.82 21.34
CA VAL A 221 7.47 -4.83 20.92
C VAL A 221 8.20 -5.40 22.14
N MET A 222 8.71 -4.56 23.05
CA MET A 222 9.42 -5.00 24.26
C MET A 222 8.50 -5.76 25.23
N MET A 223 7.25 -5.31 25.40
CA MET A 223 6.24 -6.01 26.20
C MET A 223 5.97 -7.41 25.64
N ARG A 224 5.93 -7.56 24.32
CA ARG A 224 5.70 -8.86 23.70
C ARG A 224 6.89 -9.81 23.86
N PHE A 225 8.12 -9.29 23.82
CA PHE A 225 9.32 -10.10 24.11
C PHE A 225 9.38 -10.53 25.58
N SER A 226 8.94 -9.68 26.51
CA SER A 226 9.02 -9.96 27.96
C SER A 226 7.83 -10.75 28.49
N PHE A 227 6.63 -10.54 27.91
CA PHE A 227 5.37 -11.17 28.32
C PHE A 227 4.73 -11.90 27.13
N LEU A 228 5.01 -13.20 27.00
CA LEU A 228 4.50 -14.03 25.91
C LEU A 228 2.96 -14.12 25.85
N ARG A 229 2.25 -13.82 26.94
CA ARG A 229 0.78 -13.80 27.02
C ARG A 229 0.17 -12.41 26.87
N SER A 230 0.95 -11.40 26.52
CA SER A 230 0.42 -10.04 26.33
C SER A 230 -0.63 -10.04 25.21
N PRO A 231 -1.83 -9.47 25.43
CA PRO A 231 -2.84 -9.31 24.39
C PRO A 231 -2.49 -8.18 23.41
N PHE A 232 -1.52 -7.31 23.76
CA PHE A 232 -1.18 -6.15 22.95
C PHE A 232 -0.17 -6.51 21.86
N HIS A 233 -0.54 -6.24 20.61
CA HIS A 233 0.24 -6.59 19.43
C HIS A 233 0.66 -5.33 18.65
N PRO A 234 1.97 -5.13 18.38
CA PRO A 234 2.45 -3.93 17.68
C PRO A 234 1.87 -3.80 16.27
N LEU A 235 1.71 -4.91 15.53
CA LEU A 235 1.05 -4.85 14.22
C LEU A 235 -0.44 -4.50 14.31
N GLY A 236 -1.16 -5.01 15.32
CA GLY A 236 -2.58 -4.67 15.50
C GLY A 236 -2.76 -3.18 15.80
N TYR A 237 -1.86 -2.61 16.60
CA TYR A 237 -1.80 -1.17 16.82
C TYR A 237 -1.53 -0.40 15.52
N ALA A 238 -0.47 -0.75 14.77
CA ALA A 238 -0.13 -0.07 13.52
C ALA A 238 -1.27 -0.13 12.48
N MET A 239 -1.95 -1.26 12.40
CA MET A 239 -3.10 -1.45 11.51
C MET A 239 -4.31 -0.60 11.93
N SER A 240 -4.59 -0.48 13.23
CA SER A 240 -5.74 0.31 13.72
C SER A 240 -5.62 1.79 13.35
N LEU A 241 -4.40 2.30 13.16
CA LEU A 241 -4.13 3.68 12.77
C LEU A 241 -4.35 3.94 11.28
N ASN A 242 -4.43 2.89 10.45
CA ASN A 242 -4.50 2.99 9.00
C ASN A 242 -5.78 2.34 8.49
N TYR A 243 -6.73 3.15 8.01
CA TYR A 243 -8.06 2.69 7.58
C TYR A 243 -8.90 1.99 8.67
N GLY A 244 -8.51 2.08 9.95
CA GLY A 244 -9.22 1.44 11.06
C GLY A 244 -10.70 1.83 11.17
N TYR A 245 -11.06 3.07 10.80
CA TYR A 245 -12.45 3.53 10.81
C TYR A 245 -13.36 2.80 9.80
N CYS A 246 -12.81 2.27 8.70
CA CYS A 246 -13.54 1.41 7.77
C CYS A 246 -13.48 -0.07 8.19
N LEU A 247 -12.35 -0.50 8.76
CA LEU A 247 -12.06 -1.92 8.99
C LEU A 247 -12.57 -2.45 10.34
N TRP A 248 -12.83 -1.57 11.33
CA TRP A 248 -13.19 -2.02 12.69
C TRP A 248 -14.47 -2.87 12.71
N GLY A 249 -15.51 -2.48 11.96
CA GLY A 249 -16.80 -3.16 11.94
C GLY A 249 -16.70 -4.57 11.38
N PRO A 250 -16.17 -4.75 10.14
CA PRO A 250 -15.91 -6.06 9.57
C PRO A 250 -15.00 -6.92 10.45
N PHE A 251 -13.93 -6.35 11.03
CA PHE A 251 -13.02 -7.10 11.89
C PHE A 251 -13.71 -7.56 13.19
N LEU A 252 -14.56 -6.71 13.78
CA LEU A 252 -15.36 -7.06 14.93
C LEU A 252 -16.35 -8.19 14.59
N ALA A 253 -17.03 -8.09 13.45
CA ALA A 253 -17.95 -9.13 12.99
C ALA A 253 -17.24 -10.48 12.78
N VAL A 254 -16.10 -10.47 12.08
CA VAL A 254 -15.26 -11.67 11.90
C VAL A 254 -14.79 -12.22 13.24
N TRP A 255 -14.37 -11.35 14.17
CA TRP A 255 -13.95 -11.76 15.51
C TRP A 255 -15.08 -12.42 16.30
N VAL A 256 -16.30 -11.85 16.29
CA VAL A 256 -17.49 -12.43 16.94
C VAL A 256 -17.83 -13.79 16.33
N VAL A 257 -17.99 -13.86 15.00
CA VAL A 257 -18.35 -15.10 14.29
C VAL A 257 -17.29 -16.19 14.53
N LYS A 258 -16.01 -15.85 14.37
CA LYS A 258 -14.90 -16.78 14.62
C LYS A 258 -14.87 -17.26 16.07
N SER A 259 -15.10 -16.36 17.02
CA SER A 259 -15.14 -16.69 18.45
C SER A 259 -16.28 -17.66 18.78
N ILE A 260 -17.47 -17.46 18.19
CA ILE A 260 -18.62 -18.36 18.35
C ILE A 260 -18.29 -19.75 17.77
N ILE A 261 -17.77 -19.81 16.54
CA ILE A 261 -17.41 -21.08 15.88
C ILE A 261 -16.36 -21.85 16.69
N HIS A 262 -15.33 -21.16 17.17
CA HIS A 262 -14.28 -21.78 17.98
C HIS A 262 -14.80 -22.27 19.35
N ARG A 263 -15.63 -21.48 20.04
CA ARG A 263 -16.14 -21.84 21.37
C ARG A 263 -17.18 -22.96 21.31
N LEU A 264 -18.07 -22.96 20.32
CA LEU A 264 -19.17 -23.93 20.24
C LEU A 264 -18.78 -25.21 19.49
N GLY A 265 -18.00 -25.10 18.42
CA GLY A 265 -17.73 -26.21 17.51
C GLY A 265 -16.27 -26.66 17.41
N GLY A 266 -15.36 -25.92 18.06
CA GLY A 266 -13.92 -26.20 18.04
C GLY A 266 -13.30 -26.22 16.64
N ALA A 267 -12.12 -26.82 16.52
CA ALA A 267 -11.36 -26.85 15.27
C ALA A 267 -12.08 -27.61 14.13
N ARG A 268 -12.97 -28.55 14.46
CA ARG A 268 -13.72 -29.34 13.46
C ARG A 268 -14.79 -28.49 12.77
N ALA A 269 -15.55 -27.70 13.53
CA ALA A 269 -16.54 -26.80 12.95
C ALA A 269 -15.89 -25.72 12.09
N PHE A 270 -14.76 -25.16 12.55
CA PHE A 270 -13.99 -24.21 11.76
C PHE A 270 -13.58 -24.77 10.38
N ARG A 271 -13.01 -25.98 10.34
CA ARG A 271 -12.65 -26.64 9.07
C ARG A 271 -13.85 -26.92 8.16
N ARG A 272 -15.00 -27.27 8.73
CA ARG A 272 -16.24 -27.47 7.96
C ARG A 272 -16.84 -26.17 7.43
N GLY A 273 -16.65 -25.06 8.14
CA GLY A 273 -17.09 -23.73 7.71
C GLY A 273 -16.17 -23.07 6.69
N MET A 274 -14.92 -23.53 6.55
CA MET A 274 -13.93 -22.94 5.64
C MET A 274 -14.45 -22.75 4.19
N PRO A 275 -15.10 -23.75 3.56
CA PRO A 275 -15.60 -23.58 2.19
C PRO A 275 -16.63 -22.45 2.05
N PHE A 276 -17.47 -22.22 3.08
CA PHE A 276 -18.43 -21.12 3.08
C PHE A 276 -17.73 -19.75 3.10
N PHE A 277 -16.74 -19.57 3.97
CA PHE A 277 -15.99 -18.30 4.04
C PHE A 277 -15.15 -18.03 2.80
N LEU A 278 -14.53 -19.07 2.24
CA LEU A 278 -13.85 -18.96 0.93
C LEU A 278 -14.87 -18.60 -0.16
N GLY A 279 -16.04 -19.22 -0.16
CA GLY A 279 -17.14 -18.90 -1.08
C GLY A 279 -17.61 -17.45 -0.96
N LEU A 280 -17.70 -16.90 0.26
CA LEU A 280 -17.99 -15.48 0.47
C LEU A 280 -16.90 -14.57 -0.12
N ALA A 281 -15.62 -14.88 0.12
CA ALA A 281 -14.51 -14.09 -0.42
C ALA A 281 -14.46 -14.13 -1.96
N PHE A 282 -14.59 -15.32 -2.56
CA PHE A 282 -14.66 -15.46 -4.01
C PHE A 282 -15.92 -14.81 -4.58
N GLY A 283 -17.05 -14.91 -3.88
CA GLY A 283 -18.30 -14.27 -4.28
C GLY A 283 -18.18 -12.76 -4.34
N ASP A 284 -17.56 -12.13 -3.35
CA ASP A 284 -17.29 -10.69 -3.32
C ASP A 284 -16.41 -10.25 -4.50
N LEU A 285 -15.28 -10.94 -4.72
CA LEU A 285 -14.39 -10.67 -5.85
C LEU A 285 -15.08 -10.86 -7.20
N PHE A 286 -15.87 -11.92 -7.34
CA PHE A 286 -16.56 -12.26 -8.57
C PHE A 286 -17.69 -11.27 -8.89
N ILE A 287 -18.53 -10.95 -7.90
CA ILE A 287 -19.60 -9.96 -8.04
C ILE A 287 -19.01 -8.59 -8.34
N GLY A 288 -17.93 -8.20 -7.65
CA GLY A 288 -17.21 -6.95 -7.90
C GLY A 288 -16.66 -6.85 -9.33
N GLY A 289 -16.06 -7.92 -9.85
CA GLY A 289 -15.59 -7.96 -11.24
C GLY A 289 -16.74 -7.91 -12.26
N LEU A 290 -17.79 -8.69 -12.03
CA LEU A 290 -18.96 -8.74 -12.91
C LEU A 290 -19.71 -7.41 -12.96
N THR A 291 -19.82 -6.69 -11.83
CA THR A 291 -20.47 -5.38 -11.79
C THR A 291 -19.78 -4.40 -12.72
N TRP A 292 -18.44 -4.35 -12.73
CA TRP A 292 -17.69 -3.49 -13.65
C TRP A 292 -17.87 -3.86 -15.12
N ILE A 293 -17.87 -5.16 -15.44
CA ILE A 293 -18.14 -5.63 -16.82
C ILE A 293 -19.56 -5.25 -17.24
N ALA A 294 -20.54 -5.45 -16.36
CA ALA A 294 -21.92 -5.08 -16.61
C ALA A 294 -22.08 -3.56 -16.79
N MET A 295 -21.40 -2.73 -15.98
CA MET A 295 -21.36 -1.27 -16.17
C MET A 295 -20.75 -0.89 -17.53
N ALA A 296 -19.72 -1.60 -17.98
CA ALA A 296 -19.09 -1.33 -19.27
C ALA A 296 -19.98 -1.68 -20.47
N ILE A 297 -20.83 -2.71 -20.36
CA ILE A 297 -21.71 -3.17 -21.44
C ILE A 297 -23.04 -2.41 -21.46
N PHE A 298 -23.68 -2.25 -20.29
CA PHE A 298 -25.04 -1.74 -20.17
C PHE A 298 -25.11 -0.29 -19.68
N GLY A 299 -23.97 0.31 -19.38
CA GLY A 299 -23.86 1.66 -18.87
C GLY A 299 -23.83 1.74 -17.33
N PRO A 300 -23.33 2.86 -16.78
CA PRO A 300 -23.15 3.04 -15.33
C PRO A 300 -24.49 3.15 -14.56
N GLU A 301 -25.58 3.43 -15.27
CA GLU A 301 -26.92 3.64 -14.72
C GLU A 301 -27.47 2.37 -14.03
N VAL A 302 -27.07 1.18 -14.51
CA VAL A 302 -27.50 -0.12 -13.99
C VAL A 302 -27.15 -0.31 -12.51
N PHE A 303 -26.13 0.42 -12.02
CA PHE A 303 -25.70 0.39 -10.63
C PHE A 303 -25.63 1.79 -10.01
N SER A 304 -26.42 2.74 -10.53
CA SER A 304 -26.53 4.09 -9.98
C SER A 304 -27.08 4.08 -8.56
N GLY A 305 -26.18 4.00 -7.57
CA GLY A 305 -26.49 3.80 -6.14
C GLY A 305 -25.56 2.80 -5.46
N TYR A 306 -24.86 1.96 -6.24
CA TYR A 306 -23.87 1.01 -5.75
C TYR A 306 -22.47 1.43 -6.25
N MET A 307 -21.74 2.17 -5.42
CA MET A 307 -20.33 2.45 -5.71
C MET A 307 -19.51 1.23 -5.27
N VAL A 308 -19.10 0.41 -6.24
CA VAL A 308 -18.18 -0.70 -5.99
C VAL A 308 -16.82 -0.12 -5.61
N GLN A 309 -16.56 -0.06 -4.31
CA GLN A 309 -15.25 0.31 -3.76
C GLN A 309 -14.49 -0.97 -3.43
N PHE A 310 -13.40 -1.24 -4.15
CA PHE A 310 -12.45 -2.27 -3.74
C PHE A 310 -11.60 -1.73 -2.57
N GLY A 311 -11.44 -2.54 -1.52
CA GLY A 311 -10.61 -2.27 -0.35
C GLY A 311 -9.64 -3.41 -0.05
#